data_AF-A0A1I0ZZW5-F1
#
_entry.id   AF-A0A1I0ZZW5-F1
#
_cell.length_a   1.000
_cell.length_b   1.000
_cell.length_c   1.000
_cell.angle_alpha   90.00
_cell.angle_beta   90.00
_cell.angle_gamma   90.00
#
_symmetry.space_group_name_H-M   'P 1'
#
loop_
_entity.id
_entity.type
_entity.pdbx_description
1 polymer ?
#
loop_
_entity_poly.entity_id
_entity_poly.type
_entity_poly.pdbx_seq_one_letter_code
_entity_poly.pdbx_strand_id
1 'polypeptide(L)'
;MNKKIILAISFITILLLVPIFSIEGMIPWIIFLIFSRRIIKVIKSEELMKDILPKCIGYTVICICLGLGFNLLIQEGTQLIISKLL
;
A
#
# COMPACT_ATOMS: atom_id res chain seq x y z
N MET A 1 25.38 -0.68 5.92
CA MET A 1 24.13 -0.21 5.27
C MET A 1 23.28 0.51 6.31
N ASN A 2 22.76 1.71 6.02
CA ASN A 2 22.06 2.55 7.00
C ASN A 2 20.76 1.85 7.46
N LYS A 3 20.56 1.65 8.78
CA LYS A 3 19.39 0.92 9.34
C LYS A 3 18.05 1.46 8.82
N LYS A 4 18.00 2.78 8.59
CA LYS A 4 16.89 3.51 7.97
C LYS A 4 16.54 2.98 6.56
N ILE A 5 17.55 2.67 5.75
CA ILE A 5 17.36 2.20 4.37
C ILE A 5 16.84 0.75 4.36
N ILE A 6 17.37 -0.11 5.23
CA ILE A 6 16.88 -1.50 5.38
C ILE A 6 15.39 -1.49 5.73
N LEU A 7 14.99 -0.63 6.66
CA LEU A 7 13.59 -0.45 7.06
C LEU A 7 12.71 0.01 5.88
N ALA A 8 13.22 0.91 5.03
CA ALA A 8 12.50 1.38 3.84
C ALA A 8 12.18 0.21 2.91
N ILE A 9 13.22 -0.57 2.61
CA ILE A 9 13.13 -1.68 1.68
C ILE A 9 12.14 -2.71 2.21
N SER A 10 12.21 -3.08 3.49
CA SER A 10 11.30 -4.07 4.08
C SER A 10 9.83 -3.64 3.96
N PHE A 11 9.49 -2.39 4.28
CA PHE A 11 8.10 -1.92 4.15
C PHE A 11 7.66 -1.77 2.70
N ILE A 12 8.52 -1.30 1.79
CA ILE A 12 8.18 -1.18 0.36
C ILE A 12 7.94 -2.56 -0.25
N THR A 13 8.73 -3.57 0.13
CA THR A 13 8.50 -4.96 -0.29
C THR A 13 7.14 -5.48 0.20
N ILE A 14 6.73 -5.16 1.42
CA ILE A 14 5.39 -5.51 1.93
C ILE A 14 4.31 -4.78 1.13
N LEU A 15 4.48 -3.48 0.87
CA LEU A 15 3.53 -2.69 0.08
C LEU A 15 3.34 -3.24 -1.35
N LEU A 16 4.39 -3.83 -1.93
CA LEU A 16 4.35 -4.40 -3.28
C LEU A 16 3.36 -5.57 -3.38
N LEU A 17 3.05 -6.24 -2.27
CA LEU A 17 2.05 -7.31 -2.25
C LEU A 17 0.64 -6.80 -2.63
N VAL A 18 0.33 -5.54 -2.34
CA VAL A 18 -0.99 -4.95 -2.65
C VAL A 18 -1.30 -4.99 -4.15
N PRO A 19 -0.50 -4.39 -5.05
CA PRO A 19 -0.75 -4.50 -6.49
C PRO A 19 -0.58 -5.92 -7.03
N ILE A 20 0.28 -6.76 -6.43
CA ILE A 20 0.44 -8.17 -6.83
C ILE A 20 -0.81 -9.00 -6.55
N PHE A 21 -1.59 -8.69 -5.51
CA PHE A 21 -2.85 -9.39 -5.24
C PHE A 21 -4.06 -8.77 -5.94
N SER A 22 -3.89 -7.64 -6.62
CA SER A 22 -4.96 -6.88 -7.28
C SER A 22 -4.63 -6.62 -8.75
N ILE A 23 -3.95 -7.57 -9.41
CA ILE A 23 -3.27 -7.46 -10.72
C ILE A 23 -4.10 -6.75 -11.80
N GLU A 24 -5.42 -6.84 -11.73
CA GLU A 24 -6.34 -6.34 -12.74
C GLU A 24 -6.61 -4.82 -12.68
N GLY A 25 -6.15 -4.10 -11.64
CA GLY A 25 -6.42 -2.67 -11.46
C GLY A 25 -5.18 -1.76 -11.49
N MET A 26 -5.25 -0.64 -12.23
CA MET A 26 -4.25 0.44 -12.10
C MET A 26 -4.26 1.13 -10.72
N ILE A 27 -5.41 1.13 -10.04
CA ILE A 27 -5.59 1.80 -8.74
C ILE A 27 -4.66 1.21 -7.66
N PRO A 28 -4.56 -0.11 -7.46
CA PRO A 28 -3.58 -0.75 -6.56
C PRO A 28 -2.13 -0.30 -6.79
N TRP A 29 -1.72 -0.12 -8.04
CA TRP A 29 -0.38 0.38 -8.39
C TRP A 29 -0.19 1.84 -7.98
N ILE A 30 -1.19 2.69 -8.21
CA ILE A 30 -1.15 4.09 -7.79
C ILE A 30 -1.06 4.20 -6.27
N ILE A 31 -1.86 3.40 -5.54
CA ILE A 31 -1.82 3.33 -4.07
C ILE A 31 -0.41 2.95 -3.62
N PHE A 32 0.16 1.87 -4.18
CA PHE A 32 1.52 1.44 -3.89
C PHE A 32 2.57 2.54 -4.07
N LEU A 33 2.54 3.26 -5.21
CA LEU A 33 3.49 4.32 -5.50
C LEU A 33 3.37 5.49 -4.52
N ILE A 34 2.15 5.88 -4.16
CA ILE A 34 1.89 6.97 -3.19
C ILE A 34 2.49 6.62 -1.83
N PHE A 35 2.18 5.44 -1.29
CA PHE A 35 2.64 5.04 0.05
C PHE A 35 4.14 4.75 0.07
N SER A 36 4.70 4.17 -0.99
CA SER A 36 6.16 3.99 -1.12
C SER A 36 6.88 5.34 -1.10
N ARG A 37 6.37 6.34 -1.81
CA ARG A 37 6.92 7.71 -1.77
C ARG A 37 6.85 8.33 -0.38
N ARG A 38 5.75 8.10 0.37
CA ARG A 38 5.62 8.58 1.75
C ARG A 38 6.64 7.92 2.69
N ILE A 39 6.87 6.62 2.57
CA ILE A 39 7.88 5.89 3.35
C ILE A 39 9.28 6.44 3.06
N ILE A 40 9.64 6.63 1.79
CA ILE A 40 10.93 7.21 1.41
C ILE A 40 11.10 8.62 2.02
N LYS A 41 10.04 9.44 2.01
CA LYS A 41 10.08 10.79 2.59
C LYS A 41 10.31 10.77 4.10
N VAL A 42 9.64 9.88 4.83
CA VAL A 42 9.83 9.74 6.29
C VAL A 42 11.23 9.26 6.62
N ILE A 43 11.77 8.31 5.85
CA ILE A 43 13.09 7.73 6.12
C ILE A 43 14.23 8.70 5.83
N LYS A 44 14.04 9.62 4.88
CA LYS A 44 14.95 10.74 4.63
C LYS A 44 14.88 11.87 5.66
N SER A 45 13.90 11.84 6.58
CA SER A 45 13.80 12.85 7.62
C SER A 45 14.89 12.69 8.69
N GLU A 46 15.22 13.79 9.36
CA GLU A 46 16.13 13.83 10.50
C GLU A 46 15.50 13.27 11.79
N GLU A 47 14.27 12.78 11.73
CA GLU A 47 13.57 12.21 12.88
C GLU A 47 14.29 10.97 13.45
N LEU A 48 14.08 10.75 14.74
CA LEU A 48 14.56 9.57 15.45
C LEU A 48 13.85 8.31 14.95
N MET A 49 14.54 7.17 14.98
CA MET A 49 13.99 5.89 14.52
C MET A 49 12.68 5.49 15.22
N LYS A 50 12.52 5.87 16.50
CA LYS A 50 11.32 5.61 17.30
C LYS A 50 10.07 6.28 16.73
N ASP A 51 10.23 7.41 16.03
CA ASP A 51 9.14 8.19 15.45
C ASP A 51 8.86 7.80 13.99
N ILE A 52 9.90 7.31 13.29
CA ILE A 52 9.82 6.81 11.91
C ILE A 52 9.03 5.49 11.82
N LEU A 53 9.32 4.54 12.72
CA LEU A 53 8.73 3.20 12.69
C LEU A 53 7.18 3.21 12.70
N PRO A 54 6.49 3.89 13.65
CA PRO A 54 5.03 3.92 13.67
C PRO A 54 4.42 4.59 12.43
N LYS A 55 5.10 5.60 11.86
CA LYS A 55 4.65 6.24 10.61
C LYS A 55 4.69 5.26 9.42
N CYS A 56 5.78 4.50 9.29
CA CYS A 56 5.90 3.48 8.25
C CYS A 56 4.83 2.38 8.42
N ILE A 57 4.62 1.91 9.65
CA ILE A 57 3.54 0.95 9.96
C ILE A 57 2.18 1.53 9.56
N GLY A 58 1.88 2.77 9.95
CA GLY A 58 0.62 3.43 9.60
C GLY A 58 0.41 3.52 8.08
N TYR A 59 1.43 3.90 7.32
CA TYR A 59 1.35 3.90 5.86
C TYR A 59 1.14 2.53 5.25
N THR A 60 1.79 1.50 5.79
CA THR A 60 1.60 0.11 5.35
C THR A 60 0.17 -0.37 5.63
N VAL A 61 -0.34 -0.14 6.84
CA VAL A 61 -1.72 -0.50 7.20
C VAL A 61 -2.73 0.19 6.29
N ILE A 62 -2.60 1.51 6.09
CA ILE A 62 -3.52 2.27 5.22
C ILE A 62 -3.46 1.75 3.78
N CYS A 63 -2.27 1.47 3.25
CA CYS A 63 -2.12 0.93 1.90
C CYS A 63 -2.82 -0.42 1.74
N ILE A 64 -2.65 -1.34 2.70
CA ILE A 64 -3.29 -2.65 2.69
C ILE A 64 -4.81 -2.49 2.79
N CYS A 65 -5.32 -1.65 3.68
CA CYS A 65 -6.75 -1.40 3.82
C CYS A 65 -7.35 -0.85 2.51
N LEU A 66 -6.68 0.09 1.85
CA LEU A 66 -7.14 0.64 0.57
C LEU A 66 -7.11 -0.41 -0.55
N GLY A 67 -6.07 -1.26 -0.59
CA GLY A 67 -5.97 -2.37 -1.54
C GLY A 67 -7.10 -3.40 -1.36
N LEU A 68 -7.34 -3.82 -0.12
CA LEU A 68 -8.45 -4.72 0.21
C LEU A 68 -9.81 -4.10 -0.11
N GLY A 69 -10.00 -2.82 0.24
CA GLY A 69 -11.23 -2.09 -0.07
C GLY A 69 -11.49 -2.00 -1.57
N PHE A 70 -10.45 -1.76 -2.37
CA PHE A 70 -10.55 -1.78 -3.83
C PHE A 70 -10.99 -3.15 -4.37
N ASN A 71 -10.39 -4.23 -3.87
CA ASN A 71 -10.77 -5.59 -4.29
C ASN A 71 -12.23 -5.90 -3.96
N LEU A 72 -12.69 -5.54 -2.75
CA LEU A 72 -14.08 -5.71 -2.36
C LEU A 72 -15.04 -4.92 -3.27
N LEU A 73 -14.71 -3.67 -3.57
CA LEU A 73 -15.53 -2.84 -4.46
C LEU A 73 -15.63 -3.42 -5.88
N ILE A 74 -14.54 -3.96 -6.42
CA ILE A 74 -14.58 -4.62 -7.73
C ILE A 74 -15.41 -5.90 -7.67
N GLN A 75 -15.26 -6.71 -6.64
CA GLN A 75 -16.03 -7.94 -6.48
C GLN A 75 -17.53 -7.66 -6.43
N GLU A 76 -17.96 -6.75 -5.54
CA GLU A 76 -19.36 -6.35 -5.40
C GLU A 76 -19.89 -5.68 -6.67
N GLY A 77 -19.11 -4.77 -7.26
CA GLY A 77 -19.47 -4.08 -8.50
C GLY A 77 -19.68 -5.04 -9.66
N THR A 78 -18.83 -6.06 -9.78
CA THR A 78 -18.93 -7.08 -10.83
C THR A 78 -20.16 -7.96 -10.62
N GLN A 79 -20.44 -8.39 -9.39
CA GLN A 79 -21.64 -9.18 -9.07
C GLN A 79 -22.95 -8.42 -9.33
N LEU A 80 -22.99 -7.13 -9.01
CA LEU A 80 -24.14 -6.27 -9.29
C LEU A 80 -24.39 -6.08 -10.79
N ILE A 81 -23.33 -5.96 -11.59
CA ILE A 81 -23.43 -5.86 -13.05
C ILE A 81 -23.95 -7.17 -13.63
N ILE A 82 -23.38 -8.31 -13.21
CA ILE A 82 -23.79 -9.64 -13.68
C ILE A 82 -25.26 -9.91 -13.34
N SER A 83 -25.68 -9.68 -12.10
CA SER A 83 -27.06 -9.92 -11.64
C SER A 83 -28.12 -9.00 -12.27
N LYS A 84 -27.72 -7.88 -12.88
CA LYS A 84 -28.63 -7.00 -13.63
C LYS A 84 -28.65 -7.26 -15.13
N LEU A 85 -27.61 -7.92 -15.66
CA LEU A 85 -27.48 -8.23 -17.09
C LEU A 85 -27.99 -9.64 -17.45
N LEU A 86 -27.95 -10.60 -16.51
CA LEU A 86 -28.48 -11.96 -16.62
C LEU A 86 -29.79 -12.09 -15.84
#